data_AF-A0A1J3D758-F1
#
_entry.id   AF-A0A1J3D758-F1
#
_cell.length_a   1.000
_cell.length_b   1.000
_cell.length_c   1.000
_cell.angle_alpha   90.00
_cell.angle_beta   90.00
_cell.angle_gamma   90.00
#
_symmetry.space_group_name_H-M   'P 1'
#
loop_
_entity.id
_entity.type
_entity.pdbx_description
1 polymer ?
#
loop_
_entity_poly.entity_id
_entity_poly.type
_entity_poly.pdbx_seq_one_letter_code
_entity_poly.pdbx_strand_id
1 'polypeptide(L)'
;SQGPVTFSAQPNRELKGVIIAVVVALNQETRDDYMLPDVVGVRAQILKRGVLLHTNTLHLSGVPRTNDDQLHICRFTAPHPLVTVLKDGYTLQVKTPFKQGVELKMHGIHLVYDGEDDFKSNEHLLTEAQLSVPQKLSNFFSSFEEGEV
;
A
#
# COMPACT_ATOMS: atom_id res chain seq x y z
N SER A 1 -4.48 2.01 10.32
CA SER A 1 -3.53 1.32 9.42
C SER A 1 -3.89 -0.13 9.28
N GLN A 2 -3.84 -0.68 8.06
CA GLN A 2 -4.09 -2.11 7.83
C GLN A 2 -2.98 -2.96 8.47
N GLY A 3 -3.30 -4.16 8.97
CA GLY A 3 -2.29 -5.11 9.42
C GLY A 3 -1.51 -5.76 8.26
N PRO A 4 -0.61 -6.71 8.55
CA PRO A 4 -0.01 -7.56 7.53
C PRO A 4 -1.08 -8.29 6.71
N VAL A 5 -0.88 -8.38 5.40
CA VAL A 5 -1.76 -9.11 4.48
C VAL A 5 -1.16 -10.47 4.18
N THR A 6 -1.87 -11.54 4.55
CA THR A 6 -1.51 -12.90 4.15
C THR A 6 -1.97 -13.15 2.72
N PHE A 7 -1.03 -13.52 1.85
CA PHE A 7 -1.37 -13.96 0.51
C PHE A 7 -1.94 -15.37 0.54
N SER A 8 -3.11 -15.53 -0.07
CA SER A 8 -3.74 -16.82 -0.34
C SER A 8 -3.86 -16.95 -1.85
N ALA A 9 -3.26 -18.01 -2.41
CA ALA A 9 -3.36 -18.28 -3.84
C ALA A 9 -4.82 -18.59 -4.20
N GLN A 10 -5.37 -17.86 -5.16
CA GLN A 10 -6.74 -18.08 -5.63
C GLN A 10 -6.75 -19.10 -6.77
N PRO A 11 -7.65 -20.10 -6.76
CA PRO A 11 -7.83 -21.00 -7.89
C PRO A 11 -8.18 -20.23 -9.16
N ASN A 12 -7.46 -20.50 -10.26
CA ASN A 12 -7.68 -19.88 -11.57
C ASN A 12 -7.57 -18.34 -11.61
N ARG A 13 -6.94 -17.72 -10.60
CA ARG A 13 -6.71 -16.28 -10.54
C ARG A 13 -5.27 -16.01 -10.15
N GLU A 14 -4.46 -15.69 -11.15
CA GLU A 14 -3.07 -15.33 -10.93
C GLU A 14 -2.96 -13.95 -10.28
N LEU A 15 -1.97 -13.77 -9.40
CA LEU A 15 -1.62 -12.46 -8.88
C LEU A 15 -0.93 -11.66 -10.00
N LYS A 16 -1.56 -10.59 -10.47
CA LYS A 16 -1.03 -9.71 -11.51
C LYS A 16 -0.30 -8.50 -10.96
N GLY A 17 -0.56 -8.13 -9.71
CA GLY A 17 0.10 -6.99 -9.09
C GLY A 17 -0.15 -6.82 -7.61
N VAL A 18 0.55 -5.85 -7.04
CA VAL A 18 0.38 -5.38 -5.67
C VAL A 18 0.33 -3.87 -5.69
N ILE A 19 -0.68 -3.29 -5.05
CA ILE A 19 -0.82 -1.85 -4.84
C ILE A 19 -0.59 -1.58 -3.36
N ILE A 20 0.28 -0.62 -3.06
CA ILE A 20 0.56 -0.18 -1.69
C ILE A 20 0.25 1.30 -1.62
N ALA A 21 -0.68 1.66 -0.74
CA ALA A 21 -1.02 3.04 -0.42
C ALA A 21 -0.41 3.40 0.94
N VAL A 22 0.24 4.55 1.05
CA VAL A 22 0.81 5.04 2.31
C VAL A 22 0.48 6.52 2.49
N VAL A 23 0.17 6.91 3.72
CA VAL A 23 0.03 8.31 4.12
C VAL A 23 1.20 8.65 5.03
N VAL A 24 2.04 9.56 4.55
CA VAL A 24 3.24 10.01 5.27
C VAL A 24 3.17 11.51 5.54
N ALA A 25 3.74 11.93 6.66
CA ALA A 25 3.94 13.33 7.01
C ALA A 25 5.39 13.52 7.47
N LEU A 26 5.99 14.68 7.19
CA LEU A 26 7.29 15.03 7.74
C LEU A 26 7.14 15.68 9.10
N ASN A 27 8.06 15.39 10.01
CA ASN A 27 8.15 16.09 11.29
C ASN A 27 9.29 17.13 11.22
N GLN A 28 8.91 18.39 10.98
CA GLN A 28 9.85 19.52 10.83
C GLN A 28 10.58 19.94 12.12
N GLU A 29 10.26 19.38 13.29
CA GLU A 29 10.94 19.74 14.54
C GLU A 29 12.42 19.32 14.57
N THR A 30 12.79 18.29 13.81
CA THR A 30 14.20 17.96 13.56
C THR A 30 14.74 18.85 12.44
N ARG A 31 15.23 20.04 12.82
CA ARG A 31 16.09 20.91 11.99
C ARG A 31 17.41 20.22 11.68
N ASP A 32 17.37 19.22 10.83
CA ASP A 32 18.57 18.63 10.28
C ASP A 32 18.41 18.70 8.76
N ASP A 33 19.39 19.32 8.13
CA ASP A 33 19.38 19.97 6.81
C ASP A 33 19.35 18.93 5.66
N TYR A 34 18.47 17.94 5.74
CA TYR A 34 18.42 16.82 4.79
C TYR A 34 17.68 17.24 3.52
N MET A 35 18.47 17.74 2.58
CA MET A 35 18.26 17.60 1.14
C MET A 35 18.03 16.11 0.79
N LEU A 36 16.80 15.59 0.88
CA LEU A 36 16.45 14.31 0.27
C LEU A 36 15.07 14.37 -0.38
N PRO A 37 14.99 14.57 -1.71
CA PRO A 37 13.72 14.70 -2.43
C PRO A 37 12.95 13.38 -2.62
N ASP A 38 13.43 12.23 -2.11
CA ASP A 38 13.01 10.96 -2.75
C ASP A 38 12.95 9.69 -1.88
N VAL A 39 13.32 9.73 -0.60
CA VAL A 39 13.40 8.47 0.16
C VAL A 39 12.96 8.65 1.61
N VAL A 40 11.66 8.84 1.80
CA VAL A 40 11.05 8.31 3.01
C VAL A 40 11.26 6.81 2.95
N GLY A 41 12.15 6.26 3.79
CA GLY A 41 12.57 4.87 3.66
C GLY A 41 11.52 3.83 4.05
N VAL A 42 10.22 4.10 3.85
CA VAL A 42 9.11 3.16 4.00
C VAL A 42 9.41 1.93 3.16
N ARG A 43 9.22 0.75 3.74
CA ARG A 43 9.54 -0.51 3.11
C ARG A 43 8.32 -1.42 3.10
N ALA A 44 8.12 -2.08 1.96
CA ALA A 44 7.30 -3.26 1.86
C ALA A 44 8.15 -4.49 2.16
N GLN A 45 7.66 -5.39 3.01
CA GLN A 45 8.36 -6.58 3.45
C GLN A 45 7.52 -7.82 3.21
N ILE A 46 8.14 -8.85 2.62
CA ILE A 46 7.55 -10.18 2.50
C ILE A 46 8.16 -11.06 3.59
N LEU A 47 7.30 -11.75 4.35
CA LEU A 47 7.69 -12.65 5.42
C LEU A 47 7.09 -14.03 5.22
N LYS A 48 7.85 -15.05 5.63
CA LYS A 48 7.40 -16.43 5.74
C LYS A 48 7.44 -16.85 7.20
N ARG A 49 6.27 -17.08 7.80
CA ARG A 49 6.15 -17.43 9.23
C ARG A 49 6.93 -16.46 10.15
N GLY A 50 6.87 -15.16 9.84
CA GLY A 50 7.58 -14.11 10.59
C GLY A 50 9.05 -13.90 10.21
N VAL A 51 9.64 -14.75 9.36
CA VAL A 51 11.02 -14.58 8.86
C VAL A 51 11.01 -13.68 7.63
N LEU A 52 11.79 -12.61 7.65
CA LEU A 52 11.94 -11.68 6.53
C LEU A 52 12.59 -12.37 5.31
N LEU A 53 11.91 -12.35 4.17
CA LEU A 53 12.40 -12.94 2.91
C LEU A 53 12.83 -11.88 1.90
N HIS A 54 12.05 -10.81 1.78
CA HIS A 54 12.30 -9.76 0.82
C HIS A 54 11.91 -8.41 1.39
N THR A 55 12.66 -7.37 1.02
CA THR A 55 12.38 -5.99 1.39
C THR A 55 12.49 -5.14 0.14
N ASN A 56 11.49 -4.29 -0.08
CA ASN A 56 11.48 -3.31 -1.15
C ASN A 56 11.23 -1.93 -0.53
N THR A 57 12.05 -0.94 -0.88
CA THR A 57 11.86 0.44 -0.43
C THR A 57 10.88 1.13 -1.37
N LEU A 58 9.80 1.69 -0.83
CA LEU A 58 8.82 2.40 -1.64
C LEU A 58 9.45 3.69 -2.17
N HIS A 59 9.34 3.88 -3.48
CA HIS A 59 9.74 5.12 -4.12
C HIS A 59 8.60 6.13 -3.96
N LEU A 60 8.66 6.93 -2.90
CA LEU A 60 7.69 7.97 -2.59
C LEU A 60 8.15 9.28 -3.24
N SER A 61 8.11 9.31 -4.58
CA SER A 61 8.48 10.51 -5.34
C SER A 61 7.45 11.62 -5.13
N GLY A 62 7.94 12.84 -4.94
CA GLY A 62 7.14 14.00 -4.55
C GLY A 62 7.80 14.67 -3.36
N VAL A 63 7.75 16.00 -3.26
CA VAL A 63 8.41 16.71 -2.16
C VAL A 63 7.37 17.10 -1.13
N PRO A 64 7.15 16.31 -0.06
CA PRO A 64 6.62 16.86 1.16
C PRO A 64 7.60 17.91 1.66
N ARG A 65 7.16 19.16 1.66
CA ARG A 65 7.90 20.27 2.27
C ARG A 65 7.30 20.67 3.62
N THR A 66 6.19 20.05 3.99
CA THR A 66 5.32 20.44 5.11
C THR A 66 5.00 19.24 5.98
N ASN A 67 4.42 19.50 7.16
CA ASN A 67 3.90 18.46 8.06
C ASN A 67 2.53 17.91 7.60
N ASP A 68 2.10 18.24 6.38
CA ASP A 68 0.80 17.82 5.85
C ASP A 68 0.82 16.35 5.43
N ASP A 69 -0.36 15.73 5.49
CA ASP A 69 -0.55 14.32 5.15
C ASP A 69 -0.49 14.13 3.64
N GLN A 70 0.43 13.27 3.19
CA GLN A 70 0.63 12.99 1.77
C GLN A 70 0.33 11.53 1.46
N LEU A 71 -0.65 11.33 0.58
CA LEU A 71 -1.00 10.03 0.05
C LEU A 71 -0.10 9.67 -1.13
N HIS A 72 0.62 8.57 -1.00
CA HIS A 72 1.37 7.95 -2.10
C HIS A 72 0.80 6.58 -2.42
N ILE A 73 0.64 6.30 -3.72
CA ILE A 73 0.16 5.01 -4.21
C ILE A 73 1.24 4.40 -5.12
N CYS A 74 1.87 3.33 -4.65
CA CYS A 74 2.86 2.57 -5.39
C CYS A 74 2.20 1.35 -6.02
N ARG A 75 2.35 1.18 -7.34
CA ARG A 75 1.83 0.03 -8.10
C ARG A 75 2.98 -0.85 -8.56
N PHE A 76 2.90 -2.14 -8.26
CA PHE A 76 3.87 -3.14 -8.64
C PHE A 76 3.20 -4.18 -9.54
N THR A 77 3.73 -4.37 -10.74
CA THR A 77 3.21 -5.31 -11.74
C THR A 77 3.86 -6.69 -11.63
N ALA A 78 3.28 -7.69 -12.30
CA ALA A 78 3.70 -9.09 -12.29
C ALA A 78 5.22 -9.38 -12.30
N PRO A 79 6.08 -8.72 -13.09
CA PRO A 79 7.53 -9.02 -13.07
C PRO A 79 8.25 -8.55 -11.79
N HIS A 80 7.61 -7.71 -10.98
CA HIS A 80 8.26 -7.09 -9.83
C HIS A 80 8.46 -8.10 -8.67
N PRO A 81 9.58 -8.05 -7.93
CA PRO A 81 9.86 -8.98 -6.82
C PRO A 81 8.78 -9.03 -5.73
N LEU A 82 8.06 -7.93 -5.47
CA LEU A 82 6.94 -7.92 -4.52
C LEU A 82 5.77 -8.82 -4.96
N VAL A 83 5.70 -9.16 -6.25
CA VAL A 83 4.69 -10.05 -6.83
C VAL A 83 5.28 -11.46 -6.99
N THR A 84 6.45 -11.59 -7.63
CA THR A 84 7.02 -12.91 -7.97
C THR A 84 7.55 -13.70 -6.77
N VAL A 85 7.98 -13.02 -5.69
CA VAL A 85 8.47 -13.69 -4.47
C VAL A 85 7.32 -14.09 -3.54
N LEU A 86 6.17 -13.44 -3.67
CA LEU A 86 5.02 -13.67 -2.80
C LEU A 86 4.38 -15.02 -3.12
N LYS A 87 4.34 -15.91 -2.14
CA LYS A 87 3.80 -17.28 -2.27
C LYS A 87 2.71 -17.52 -1.25
N ASP A 88 1.89 -18.54 -1.51
CA ASP A 88 0.79 -18.92 -0.64
C ASP A 88 1.24 -19.04 0.82
N GLY A 89 0.48 -18.40 1.72
CA GLY A 89 0.76 -18.31 3.15
C GLY A 89 1.87 -17.34 3.56
N TYR A 90 2.47 -16.58 2.63
CA TYR A 90 3.43 -15.52 2.98
C TYR A 90 2.67 -14.24 3.33
N THR A 91 3.27 -13.40 4.17
CA THR A 91 2.67 -12.13 4.58
C THR A 91 3.40 -10.96 3.98
N LEU A 92 2.65 -9.96 3.53
CA LEU A 92 3.15 -8.67 3.08
C LEU A 92 2.82 -7.62 4.14
N GLN A 93 3.78 -6.79 4.52
CA GLN A 93 3.56 -5.69 5.48
C GLN A 93 4.31 -4.44 5.06
N VAL A 94 3.84 -3.29 5.53
CA VAL A 94 4.52 -2.01 5.38
C VAL A 94 5.19 -1.65 6.71
N LYS A 95 6.44 -1.19 6.66
CA LYS A 95 7.19 -0.70 7.81
C LYS A 95 7.93 0.58 7.49
N THR A 96 8.03 1.49 8.44
CA THR A 96 8.96 2.62 8.37
C THR A 96 10.34 2.21 8.89
N PRO A 97 11.40 2.87 8.42
CA PRO A 97 12.66 2.86 9.15
C PRO A 97 12.45 3.73 10.39
N PHE A 98 13.10 3.38 11.51
CA PHE A 98 13.10 4.18 12.75
C PHE A 98 13.79 5.56 12.60
N LYS A 99 14.00 6.07 11.38
CA LYS A 99 14.66 7.36 11.16
C LYS A 99 13.75 8.51 11.62
N GLN A 100 14.32 9.41 12.40
CA GLN A 100 13.70 10.62 12.90
C GLN A 100 13.32 11.54 11.72
N GLY A 101 12.12 12.11 11.76
CA GLY A 101 11.66 13.11 10.79
C GLY A 101 10.59 12.68 9.79
N VAL A 102 10.20 11.40 9.74
CA VAL A 102 9.05 10.95 8.93
C VAL A 102 8.10 10.06 9.73
N GLU A 103 6.83 10.40 9.66
CA GLU A 103 5.73 9.66 10.29
C GLU A 103 4.90 8.94 9.22
N LEU A 104 4.71 7.63 9.37
CA LEU A 104 3.74 6.87 8.58
C LEU A 104 2.44 6.80 9.38
N LYS A 105 1.48 7.64 9.01
CA LYS A 105 0.18 7.71 9.68
C LYS A 105 -0.70 6.55 9.29
N MET A 106 -0.76 6.22 8.00
CA MET A 106 -1.58 5.13 7.49
C MET A 106 -0.89 4.35 6.37
N HIS A 107 -1.29 3.10 6.22
CA HIS A 107 -0.96 2.30 5.04
C HIS A 107 -2.05 1.27 4.73
N GLY A 108 -2.12 0.89 3.46
CA GLY A 108 -2.98 -0.14 2.91
C GLY A 108 -2.26 -0.95 1.84
N ILE A 109 -2.61 -2.22 1.73
CA ILE A 109 -2.09 -3.19 0.77
C ILE A 109 -3.26 -3.82 0.04
N HIS A 110 -3.21 -3.80 -1.29
CA HIS A 110 -4.18 -4.44 -2.15
C HIS A 110 -3.47 -5.38 -3.14
N LEU A 111 -3.94 -6.63 -3.20
CA LEU A 111 -3.45 -7.66 -4.13
C LEU A 111 -4.35 -7.65 -5.36
N VAL A 112 -3.77 -7.48 -6.53
CA VAL A 112 -4.49 -7.37 -7.80
C VAL A 112 -4.44 -8.72 -8.51
N TYR A 113 -5.60 -9.29 -8.80
CA TYR A 113 -5.73 -10.59 -9.45
C TYR A 113 -6.17 -10.48 -10.90
N ASP A 114 -5.91 -11.54 -11.66
CA ASP A 114 -6.39 -11.66 -13.03
C ASP A 114 -7.93 -11.55 -13.11
N GLY A 115 -8.42 -10.81 -14.10
CA GLY A 115 -9.85 -10.55 -14.29
C GLY A 115 -10.49 -9.51 -13.36
N GLU A 116 -9.75 -8.89 -12.43
CA GLU A 116 -10.28 -7.75 -11.66
C GLU A 116 -10.37 -6.45 -12.48
N ASP A 117 -9.58 -6.31 -13.56
CA ASP A 117 -9.55 -5.14 -14.45
C ASP A 117 -10.53 -5.26 -15.64
N ASP A 118 -11.17 -6.42 -15.82
CA ASP A 118 -12.06 -6.71 -16.96
C ASP A 118 -13.51 -6.24 -16.74
N PHE A 119 -13.80 -5.54 -15.64
CA PHE A 119 -15.13 -5.03 -15.34
C PHE A 119 -15.47 -3.82 -16.23
N LYS A 120 -16.08 -4.10 -17.38
CA LYS A 120 -16.88 -3.11 -18.11
C LYS A 120 -18.15 -2.80 -17.30
N SER A 121 -18.06 -1.73 -16.50
CA SER A 121 -19.13 -0.89 -15.95
C SER A 121 -20.56 -1.46 -16.07
N ASN A 122 -21.06 -2.03 -14.98
CA ASN A 122 -22.46 -1.86 -14.60
C ASN A 122 -22.56 -1.88 -13.07
N GLU A 123 -22.51 -0.69 -12.49
CA GLU A 123 -21.86 -0.42 -11.20
C GLU A 123 -22.80 -0.43 -9.98
N HIS A 124 -24.04 -0.90 -10.14
CA HIS A 124 -25.08 -0.77 -9.10
C HIS A 124 -25.50 -2.07 -8.38
N LEU A 125 -24.86 -3.21 -8.65
CA LEU A 125 -25.28 -4.51 -8.08
C LEU A 125 -24.12 -5.35 -7.49
N LEU A 126 -22.97 -4.75 -7.20
CA LEU A 126 -21.76 -5.50 -6.85
C LEU A 126 -21.61 -5.69 -5.33
N THR A 127 -21.29 -6.92 -4.94
CA THR A 127 -20.89 -7.26 -3.56
C THR A 127 -19.46 -6.73 -3.30
N GLU A 128 -19.06 -6.49 -2.05
CA GLU A 128 -17.74 -5.88 -1.70
C GLU A 128 -16.53 -6.57 -2.36
N ALA A 129 -16.59 -7.89 -2.55
CA ALA A 129 -15.57 -8.68 -3.24
C ALA A 129 -15.45 -8.37 -4.76
N GLN A 130 -16.46 -7.75 -5.35
CA GLN A 130 -16.57 -7.44 -6.78
C GLN A 130 -16.34 -5.95 -7.09
N LEU A 131 -16.11 -5.11 -6.08
CA LEU A 131 -15.86 -3.69 -6.29
C LEU A 131 -14.50 -3.44 -6.96
N SER A 132 -14.50 -2.50 -7.90
CA SER A 132 -13.28 -2.01 -8.55
C SER A 132 -12.36 -1.31 -7.56
N VAL A 133 -11.06 -1.24 -7.87
CA VAL A 133 -10.07 -0.57 -7.00
C VAL A 133 -10.44 0.88 -6.69
N PRO A 134 -10.89 1.73 -7.65
CA PRO A 134 -11.35 3.09 -7.36
C PRO A 134 -12.55 3.13 -6.41
N GLN A 135 -13.50 2.19 -6.50
CA GLN A 135 -14.66 2.13 -5.61
C GLN A 135 -14.28 1.65 -4.20
N LYS A 136 -13.40 0.65 -4.08
CA LYS A 136 -12.88 0.24 -2.77
C LYS A 136 -12.17 1.41 -2.07
N LEU A 137 -11.41 2.20 -2.83
CA LEU A 137 -10.79 3.43 -2.34
C LEU A 137 -11.84 4.50 -2.00
N SER A 138 -12.80 4.77 -2.87
CA SER A 138 -13.87 5.75 -2.63
C SER A 138 -14.67 5.42 -1.37
N ASN A 139 -15.06 4.15 -1.20
CA ASN A 139 -15.80 3.69 -0.02
C ASN A 139 -14.95 3.78 1.25
N PHE A 140 -13.65 3.47 1.15
CA PHE A 140 -12.72 3.68 2.25
C PHE A 140 -12.66 5.15 2.65
N PHE A 141 -12.54 6.09 1.70
CA PHE A 141 -12.49 7.52 2.00
C PHE A 141 -13.83 8.07 2.54
N SER A 142 -14.97 7.65 1.99
CA SER A 142 -16.29 8.10 2.47
C SER A 142 -16.63 7.58 3.86
N SER A 143 -16.07 6.43 4.27
CA SER A 143 -16.27 5.88 5.62
C SER A 143 -15.67 6.75 6.74
N PHE A 144 -14.82 7.73 6.42
CA PHE A 144 -14.28 8.69 7.38
C PHE A 144 -15.18 9.92 7.56
N GLU A 145 -16.10 10.20 6.63
CA GLU A 145 -17.00 11.35 6.70
C GLU A 145 -18.27 11.06 7.53
N GLU A 146 -18.66 9.79 7.68
CA GLU A 146 -19.85 9.38 8.45
C GLU A 146 -19.66 9.35 9.97
N GLY A 147 -18.45 9.67 10.47
CA GLY A 147 -18.10 9.65 11.90
C GLY A 147 -18.19 11.00 12.61
N GLU A 148 -18.51 12.09 11.91
CA GLU A 148 -18.69 13.42 12.51
C GLU A 148 -20.19 13.79 12.60
N VAL A 149 -20.84 13.36 13.69
CA VAL A 149 -22.10 13.94 14.20
C VAL A 149 -22.08 14.02 15.72
#